data_AF-A0A3L5TTR2-F1
#
_entry.id   AF-A0A3L5TTR2-F1
#
_cell.length_a   1.000
_cell.length_b   1.000
_cell.length_c   1.000
_cell.angle_alpha   90.00
_cell.angle_beta   90.00
_cell.angle_gamma   90.00
#
_symmetry.space_group_name_H-M   'P 1'
#
loop_
_entity.id
_entity.type
_entity.pdbx_description
1 polymer ?
#
loop_
_entity_poly.entity_id
_entity_poly.type
_entity_poly.pdbx_seq_one_letter_code
_entity_poly.pdbx_strand_id
1 'polypeptide(L)'
;MTNTGRINKRDLLKLWQQKQVHQHIKRTIPSSLAFKLIGAVSGIWPIKEENGRPLLYHSAAVLYVDSKTEFRIIIEDTRVIVYLTHKPSKFTISPDIAASIQECLTFTLNDVLKFYLTTIGKSHKDKDISNLFQIEVGEVCDRSPCVISISEAKETSRWSCSRNHHLTKYPLFWVFDKTKEECPPDCTGLHSDALTMLPSDKHLVRLASQFDIDSCKQLILQLGLQEIHWKNVNHSYGHDALTLNTMMLYTWMNTKIKGQSTTKSFNNLHAGLKAIDADTHVLCKVFREYTDFSEFPKVGPEDVPNDEVLNNLPQKLGNCALHLGVELGLSINSIEQTKTDHQKMYDQTADILRKWKNLTEEKPTVFKLMVVLERVHLGGFQFVKDMYLRK
;
A
#
# COMPACT_ATOMS: atom_id res chain seq x y z
N MET A 1 20.73 -39.90 11.99
CA MET A 1 20.21 -39.15 13.16
C MET A 1 19.65 -37.83 12.67
N THR A 2 18.36 -37.77 12.32
CA THR A 2 17.69 -36.54 11.89
C THR A 2 16.59 -36.23 12.89
N ASN A 3 16.90 -35.29 13.78
CA ASN A 3 16.00 -34.77 14.80
C ASN A 3 14.98 -33.87 14.11
N THR A 4 13.88 -34.44 13.63
CA THR A 4 12.75 -33.67 13.10
C THR A 4 11.99 -33.11 14.29
N GLY A 5 12.31 -31.86 14.66
CA GLY A 5 11.59 -31.12 15.68
C GLY A 5 10.12 -31.07 15.34
N ARG A 6 9.29 -31.82 16.08
CA ARG A 6 7.84 -31.75 16.00
C ARG A 6 7.43 -30.35 16.43
N ILE A 7 7.07 -29.50 15.45
CA ILE A 7 6.44 -28.21 15.72
C ILE A 7 5.15 -28.50 16.49
N ASN A 8 5.05 -27.96 17.69
CA ASN A 8 3.95 -28.23 18.59
C ASN A 8 2.64 -27.69 17.97
N LYS A 9 1.56 -28.47 18.05
CA LYS A 9 0.24 -28.11 17.52
C LYS A 9 -0.27 -26.76 18.06
N ARG A 10 0.19 -26.36 19.25
CA ARG A 10 -0.04 -25.02 19.85
C ARG A 10 0.65 -23.88 19.10
N ASP A 11 1.83 -24.10 18.55
CA ASP A 11 2.61 -23.08 17.82
C ASP A 11 2.05 -22.86 16.42
N LEU A 12 1.56 -23.93 15.77
CA LEU A 12 0.81 -23.84 14.52
C LEU A 12 -0.53 -23.09 14.69
N LEU A 13 -1.22 -23.29 15.81
CA LEU A 13 -2.45 -22.56 16.13
C LEU A 13 -2.19 -21.07 16.35
N LYS A 14 -1.09 -20.71 17.02
CA LYS A 14 -0.64 -19.31 17.21
C LYS A 14 -0.27 -18.63 15.90
N LEU A 15 0.46 -19.33 15.02
CA LEU A 15 0.81 -18.82 13.68
C LEU A 15 -0.42 -18.63 12.80
N TRP A 16 -1.38 -19.56 12.84
CA TRP A 16 -2.64 -19.44 12.10
C TRP A 16 -3.53 -18.32 12.64
N GLN A 17 -3.64 -18.18 13.96
CA GLN A 17 -4.31 -17.03 14.60
C GLN A 17 -3.62 -15.71 14.28
N GLN A 18 -2.28 -15.65 14.27
CA GLN A 18 -1.54 -14.46 13.83
C GLN A 18 -1.77 -14.15 12.35
N LYS A 19 -1.81 -15.15 11.46
CA LYS A 19 -2.07 -14.97 10.02
C LYS A 19 -3.50 -14.49 9.75
N GLN A 20 -4.50 -15.05 10.45
CA GLN A 20 -5.89 -14.58 10.39
C GLN A 20 -6.08 -13.20 11.01
N VAL A 21 -5.45 -12.91 12.14
CA VAL A 21 -5.45 -11.57 12.76
C VAL A 21 -4.78 -10.56 11.82
N HIS A 22 -3.70 -10.92 11.13
CA HIS A 22 -3.06 -10.03 10.15
C HIS A 22 -3.93 -9.78 8.90
N GLN A 23 -4.69 -10.77 8.45
CA GLN A 23 -5.66 -10.64 7.36
C GLN A 23 -6.91 -9.85 7.78
N HIS A 24 -7.40 -10.02 9.01
CA HIS A 24 -8.51 -9.23 9.56
C HIS A 24 -8.10 -7.77 9.84
N ILE A 25 -6.88 -7.54 10.35
CA ILE A 25 -6.29 -6.19 10.51
C ILE A 25 -6.13 -5.47 9.15
N LYS A 26 -6.02 -6.22 8.03
CA LYS A 26 -6.02 -5.60 6.70
C LYS A 26 -7.40 -5.06 6.30
N ARG A 27 -8.50 -5.70 6.69
CA ARG A 27 -9.87 -5.36 6.25
C ARG A 27 -10.76 -4.67 7.29
N THR A 28 -10.33 -4.52 8.54
CA THR A 28 -11.18 -3.98 9.62
C THR A 28 -10.36 -3.02 10.48
N ILE A 29 -10.99 -1.94 10.93
CA ILE A 29 -10.44 -1.00 11.92
C ILE A 29 -10.23 -1.80 13.21
N PRO A 30 -8.98 -1.96 13.68
CA PRO A 30 -8.72 -2.67 14.92
C PRO A 30 -9.43 -1.99 16.09
N SER A 31 -10.04 -2.76 16.99
CA SER A 31 -10.74 -2.18 18.16
C SER A 31 -9.83 -1.30 19.01
N SER A 32 -8.53 -1.58 19.07
CA SER A 32 -7.54 -0.74 19.74
C SER A 32 -7.38 0.65 19.10
N LEU A 33 -7.51 0.74 17.77
CA LEU A 33 -7.54 2.01 17.05
C LEU A 33 -8.84 2.77 17.34
N ALA A 34 -9.96 2.06 17.32
CA ALA A 34 -11.28 2.60 17.66
C ALA A 34 -11.31 3.20 19.07
N PHE A 35 -10.81 2.47 20.06
CA PHE A 35 -10.71 2.95 21.44
C PHE A 35 -9.79 4.16 21.59
N LYS A 36 -8.66 4.17 20.89
CA LYS A 36 -7.74 5.33 20.92
C LYS A 36 -8.35 6.56 20.28
N LEU A 37 -9.05 6.40 19.15
CA LEU A 37 -9.71 7.51 18.48
C LEU A 37 -10.84 8.08 19.36
N ILE A 38 -11.76 7.23 19.81
CA ILE A 38 -12.87 7.65 20.68
C ILE A 38 -12.31 8.27 21.97
N GLY A 39 -11.29 7.66 22.58
CA GLY A 39 -10.64 8.16 23.79
C GLY A 39 -10.01 9.54 23.59
N ALA A 40 -9.23 9.73 22.52
CA ALA A 40 -8.62 11.01 22.22
C ALA A 40 -9.66 12.11 21.96
N VAL A 41 -10.73 11.77 21.24
CA VAL A 41 -11.83 12.69 20.94
C VAL A 41 -12.64 13.04 22.21
N SER A 42 -12.85 12.08 23.12
CA SER A 42 -13.48 12.33 24.43
C SER A 42 -12.63 13.17 25.38
N GLY A 43 -11.33 13.30 25.12
CA GLY A 43 -10.45 14.23 25.84
C GLY A 43 -10.65 15.69 25.44
N ILE A 44 -11.33 15.94 24.32
CA ILE A 44 -11.56 17.28 23.76
C ILE A 44 -13.02 17.69 23.98
N TRP A 45 -13.96 16.79 23.74
CA TRP A 45 -15.39 17.05 23.90
C TRP A 45 -16.00 16.16 24.98
N PRO A 46 -16.92 16.68 25.81
CA PRO A 46 -17.57 15.89 26.84
C PRO A 46 -18.52 14.86 26.22
N ILE A 47 -18.46 13.64 26.74
CA ILE A 47 -19.37 12.55 26.36
C ILE A 47 -20.78 12.92 26.79
N LYS A 48 -21.75 12.69 25.89
CA LYS A 48 -23.16 12.91 26.19
C LYS A 48 -23.63 11.89 27.21
N GLU A 49 -24.33 12.37 28.23
CA GLU A 49 -25.05 11.53 29.17
C GLU A 49 -26.55 11.57 28.90
N GLU A 50 -27.19 10.41 28.98
CA GLU A 50 -28.63 10.26 28.90
C GLU A 50 -29.09 9.39 30.08
N ASN A 51 -29.97 9.95 30.92
CA ASN A 51 -30.42 9.31 32.16
C ASN A 51 -29.25 8.88 33.08
N GLY A 52 -28.22 9.74 33.19
CA GLY A 52 -27.03 9.49 34.00
C GLY A 52 -26.10 8.39 33.44
N ARG A 53 -26.30 7.97 32.18
CA ARG A 53 -25.44 6.99 31.52
C ARG A 53 -24.68 7.65 30.38
N PRO A 54 -23.34 7.49 30.31
CA PRO A 54 -22.57 7.98 29.18
C PRO A 54 -22.92 7.20 27.91
N LEU A 55 -23.14 7.91 26.81
CA LEU A 55 -23.34 7.34 25.48
C LEU A 55 -21.98 7.00 24.84
N LEU A 56 -21.28 6.06 25.47
CA LEU A 56 -19.95 5.56 25.07
C LEU A 56 -20.00 4.04 24.88
N TYR A 57 -19.65 3.59 23.69
CA TYR A 57 -19.68 2.19 23.27
C TYR A 57 -18.35 1.80 22.62
N HIS A 58 -18.13 0.51 22.40
CA HIS A 58 -16.87 0.00 21.84
C HIS A 58 -16.56 0.51 20.42
N SER A 59 -17.59 0.83 19.64
CA SER A 59 -17.48 1.33 18.26
C SER A 59 -18.32 2.57 18.02
N ALA A 60 -18.81 3.23 19.07
CA ALA A 60 -19.59 4.44 18.91
C ALA A 60 -19.49 5.35 20.12
N ALA A 61 -19.58 6.66 19.89
CA ALA A 61 -19.66 7.64 20.96
C ALA A 61 -20.52 8.83 20.52
N VAL A 62 -21.24 9.43 21.46
CA VAL A 62 -21.95 10.71 21.25
C VAL A 62 -21.35 11.75 22.18
N LEU A 63 -20.96 12.89 21.62
CA LEU A 63 -20.26 13.95 22.34
C LEU A 63 -20.95 15.30 22.11
N TYR A 64 -20.92 16.17 23.12
CA TYR A 64 -21.40 17.55 22.99
C TYR A 64 -20.33 18.44 22.38
N VAL A 65 -20.68 19.15 21.30
CA VAL A 65 -19.88 20.26 20.79
C VAL A 65 -20.26 21.53 21.55
N ASP A 66 -21.57 21.74 21.74
CA ASP A 66 -22.15 22.81 22.53
C ASP A 66 -23.53 22.36 23.08
N SER A 67 -24.30 23.29 23.67
CA SER A 67 -25.62 23.01 24.26
C SER A 67 -26.68 22.46 23.27
N LYS A 68 -26.51 22.71 21.97
CA LYS A 68 -27.45 22.40 20.88
C LYS A 68 -26.85 21.51 19.80
N THR A 69 -25.53 21.44 19.70
CA THR A 69 -24.79 20.64 18.73
C THR A 69 -24.16 19.42 19.40
N GLU A 70 -24.44 18.25 18.86
CA GLU A 70 -23.79 17.00 19.21
C GLU A 70 -23.12 16.41 17.97
N PHE A 71 -22.02 15.69 18.15
CA PHE A 71 -21.49 14.86 17.09
C PHE A 71 -21.37 13.41 17.54
N ARG A 72 -21.59 12.51 16.59
CA ARG A 72 -21.66 11.07 16.80
C ARG A 72 -20.55 10.42 15.99
N ILE A 73 -19.74 9.62 16.64
CA ILE A 73 -18.73 8.78 15.99
C ILE A 73 -19.29 7.38 15.95
N ILE A 74 -19.26 6.75 14.77
CA ILE A 74 -19.60 5.35 14.56
C ILE A 74 -18.45 4.71 13.79
N ILE A 75 -17.99 3.56 14.25
CA ILE A 75 -16.90 2.81 13.65
C ILE A 75 -17.49 1.50 13.14
N GLU A 76 -17.52 1.36 11.82
CA GLU A 76 -18.11 0.22 11.12
C GLU A 76 -17.03 -0.46 10.30
N ASP A 77 -16.70 -1.72 10.56
CA ASP A 77 -15.73 -2.52 9.81
C ASP A 77 -14.49 -1.74 9.30
N THR A 78 -14.54 -1.19 8.08
CA THR A 78 -13.47 -0.40 7.43
C THR A 78 -13.53 1.12 7.60
N ARG A 79 -14.60 1.65 8.22
CA ARG A 79 -15.00 3.06 8.18
C ARG A 79 -15.12 3.68 9.56
N VAL A 80 -14.64 4.92 9.68
CA VAL A 80 -15.05 5.84 10.74
C VAL A 80 -16.05 6.81 10.14
N ILE A 81 -17.24 6.87 10.71
CA ILE A 81 -18.33 7.76 10.29
C ILE A 81 -18.57 8.76 11.40
N VAL A 82 -18.50 10.04 11.08
CA VAL A 82 -18.80 11.10 12.04
C VAL A 82 -20.01 11.89 11.57
N TYR A 83 -21.06 11.99 12.40
CA TYR A 83 -22.25 12.80 12.14
C TYR A 83 -22.26 14.04 13.00
N LEU A 84 -22.49 15.21 12.41
CA LEU A 84 -22.75 16.44 13.15
C LEU A 84 -24.26 16.71 13.16
N THR A 85 -24.84 16.82 14.36
CA THR A 85 -26.29 16.99 14.55
C THR A 85 -26.55 18.22 15.40
N HIS A 86 -27.38 19.14 14.92
CA HIS A 86 -27.85 20.28 15.68
C HIS A 86 -29.34 20.10 16.00
N LYS A 87 -29.67 20.03 17.30
CA LYS A 87 -31.00 19.62 17.80
C LYS A 87 -32.16 20.46 17.24
N PRO A 88 -32.06 21.81 17.14
CA PRO A 88 -33.12 22.63 16.53
C PRO A 88 -33.30 22.44 15.01
N SER A 89 -32.21 22.30 14.26
CA SER A 89 -32.20 22.26 12.79
C SER A 89 -30.80 21.97 12.28
N LYS A 90 -30.67 21.15 11.21
CA LYS A 90 -29.38 20.87 10.57
C LYS A 90 -28.80 22.08 9.82
N PHE A 91 -29.64 23.02 9.39
CA PHE A 91 -29.23 24.20 8.61
C PHE A 91 -28.52 25.30 9.42
N THR A 92 -28.51 25.17 10.75
CA THR A 92 -27.92 26.15 11.68
C THR A 92 -26.54 25.75 12.20
N ILE A 93 -25.95 24.67 11.67
CA ILE A 93 -24.57 24.30 12.00
C ILE A 93 -23.62 25.35 11.43
N SER A 94 -22.79 25.95 12.29
CA SER A 94 -21.79 26.91 11.85
C SER A 94 -20.72 26.22 11.00
N PRO A 95 -20.31 26.81 9.86
CA PRO A 95 -19.25 26.27 9.01
C PRO A 95 -17.93 26.13 9.75
N ASP A 96 -17.62 27.12 10.59
CA ASP A 96 -16.38 27.16 11.37
C ASP A 96 -16.33 26.00 12.38
N ILE A 97 -17.49 25.64 12.94
CA ILE A 97 -17.60 24.49 13.85
C ILE A 97 -17.34 23.18 13.09
N ALA A 98 -17.95 23.01 11.92
CA ALA A 98 -17.74 21.83 11.09
C ALA A 98 -16.29 21.68 10.62
N ALA A 99 -15.66 22.77 10.16
CA ALA A 99 -14.25 22.80 9.77
C ALA A 99 -13.32 22.51 10.95
N SER A 100 -13.56 23.10 12.12
CA SER A 100 -12.76 22.87 13.33
C SER A 100 -12.83 21.42 13.80
N ILE A 101 -14.03 20.81 13.78
CA ILE A 101 -14.23 19.40 14.12
C ILE A 101 -13.48 18.51 13.12
N GLN A 102 -13.57 18.80 11.84
CA GLN A 102 -12.85 18.07 10.80
C GLN A 102 -11.33 18.12 11.00
N GLU A 103 -10.76 19.31 11.17
CA GLU A 103 -9.33 19.48 11.38
C GLU A 103 -8.86 18.72 12.62
N CYS A 104 -9.62 18.83 13.71
CA CYS A 104 -9.30 18.17 14.97
C CYS A 104 -9.39 16.63 14.85
N LEU A 105 -10.42 16.09 14.19
CA LEU A 105 -10.54 14.65 13.95
C LEU A 105 -9.45 14.14 13.02
N THR A 106 -9.12 14.89 11.98
CA THR A 106 -8.03 14.55 11.05
C THR A 106 -6.69 14.50 11.78
N PHE A 107 -6.40 15.53 12.59
CA PHE A 107 -5.19 15.59 13.41
C PHE A 107 -5.12 14.44 14.41
N THR A 108 -6.22 14.17 15.12
CA THR A 108 -6.31 13.10 16.13
C THR A 108 -6.14 11.73 15.49
N LEU A 109 -6.81 11.47 14.36
CA LEU A 109 -6.68 10.21 13.63
C LEU A 109 -5.25 10.02 13.14
N ASN A 110 -4.62 11.07 12.62
CA ASN A 110 -3.21 11.04 12.21
C ASN A 110 -2.29 10.65 13.36
N ASP A 111 -2.47 11.23 14.55
CA ASP A 111 -1.61 10.93 15.70
C ASP A 111 -1.83 9.52 16.26
N VAL A 112 -3.09 9.05 16.31
CA VAL A 112 -3.42 7.68 16.70
C VAL A 112 -2.82 6.67 15.71
N LEU A 113 -2.86 6.97 14.42
CA LEU A 113 -2.27 6.14 13.38
C LEU A 113 -0.75 6.14 13.42
N LYS A 114 -0.11 7.30 13.64
CA LYS A 114 1.34 7.39 13.89
C LYS A 114 1.73 6.43 15.00
N PHE A 115 1.09 6.55 16.16
CA PHE A 115 1.34 5.68 17.31
C PHE A 115 1.17 4.20 16.96
N TYR A 116 0.10 3.85 16.24
CA TYR A 116 -0.18 2.47 15.86
C TYR A 116 0.93 1.91 14.96
N LEU A 117 1.36 2.68 13.95
CA LEU A 117 2.45 2.33 13.04
C LEU A 117 3.79 2.17 13.78
N THR A 118 4.09 3.03 14.76
CA THR A 118 5.26 2.90 15.64
C THR A 118 5.21 1.58 16.40
N THR A 119 4.04 1.24 16.96
CA THR A 119 3.88 0.09 17.86
C THR A 119 4.01 -1.23 17.12
N ILE A 120 3.62 -1.29 15.84
CA ILE A 120 3.77 -2.50 15.00
C ILE A 120 5.14 -2.62 14.32
N GLY A 121 6.12 -1.77 14.68
CA GLY A 121 7.48 -1.83 14.17
C GLY A 121 7.65 -1.43 12.71
N LYS A 122 6.64 -0.79 12.10
CA LYS A 122 6.78 -0.22 10.75
C LYS A 122 7.42 1.17 10.89
N SER A 123 8.65 1.31 10.41
CA SER A 123 9.41 2.56 10.49
C SER A 123 8.61 3.71 9.85
N HIS A 124 8.59 4.86 10.54
CA HIS A 124 7.81 6.07 10.25
C HIS A 124 8.04 6.75 8.90
N LYS A 125 8.84 6.20 7.99
CA LYS A 125 9.49 7.07 6.99
C LYS A 125 8.70 7.38 5.73
N ASP A 126 7.78 6.56 5.23
CA ASP A 126 7.28 6.79 3.85
C ASP A 126 5.83 6.35 3.58
N LYS A 127 4.94 6.43 4.57
CA LYS A 127 3.49 6.39 4.27
C LYS A 127 2.83 7.63 4.83
N ASP A 128 2.49 8.55 3.93
CA ASP A 128 1.55 9.60 4.25
C ASP A 128 0.30 8.94 4.82
N ILE A 129 0.01 9.27 6.07
CA ILE A 129 -1.07 8.66 6.85
C ILE A 129 -2.42 9.09 6.25
N SER A 130 -2.44 10.22 5.52
CA SER A 130 -3.54 10.68 4.69
C SER A 130 -3.96 9.65 3.62
N ASN A 131 -3.04 8.76 3.19
CA ASN A 131 -3.32 7.73 2.19
C ASN A 131 -3.96 6.45 2.76
N LEU A 132 -4.02 6.29 4.10
CA LEU A 132 -4.64 5.11 4.72
C LEU A 132 -6.16 5.25 4.85
N PHE A 133 -6.65 6.48 4.85
CA PHE A 133 -8.07 6.78 4.96
C PHE A 133 -8.41 7.94 4.04
N GLN A 134 -9.28 7.70 3.07
CA GLN A 134 -9.85 8.80 2.30
C GLN A 134 -10.91 9.51 3.16
N ILE A 135 -10.84 10.84 3.21
CA ILE A 135 -11.87 11.67 3.83
C ILE A 135 -12.94 12.00 2.80
N GLU A 136 -14.14 11.50 3.02
CA GLU A 136 -15.33 11.83 2.24
C GLU A 136 -16.29 12.61 3.11
N VAL A 137 -17.11 13.43 2.47
CA VAL A 137 -17.95 14.41 3.15
C VAL A 137 -19.32 14.47 2.48
N GLY A 138 -20.41 14.67 3.22
CA GLY A 138 -21.74 14.75 2.60
C GLY A 138 -22.94 14.85 3.54
N GLU A 139 -24.13 14.43 3.08
CA GLU A 139 -25.38 14.42 3.85
C GLU A 139 -26.15 13.09 3.76
N VAL A 140 -26.90 12.75 4.81
CA VAL A 140 -27.81 11.59 4.81
C VAL A 140 -29.08 11.93 4.04
N CYS A 141 -29.27 11.30 2.88
CA CYS A 141 -30.44 11.43 2.02
C CYS A 141 -31.24 10.11 2.03
N ASP A 142 -32.51 10.16 2.42
CA ASP A 142 -33.41 9.00 2.47
C ASP A 142 -32.79 7.77 3.14
N ARG A 143 -32.14 8.00 4.30
CA ARG A 143 -31.46 6.98 5.12
C ARG A 143 -30.18 6.40 4.51
N SER A 144 -29.71 6.93 3.37
CA SER A 144 -28.44 6.57 2.75
C SER A 144 -27.44 7.74 2.79
N PRO A 145 -26.16 7.53 3.13
CA PRO A 145 -25.16 8.59 3.05
C PRO A 145 -24.88 8.93 1.58
N CYS A 146 -25.02 10.20 1.21
CA CYS A 146 -24.59 10.73 -0.09
C CYS A 146 -23.29 11.50 0.10
N VAL A 147 -22.18 10.92 -0.36
CA VAL A 147 -20.80 11.33 -0.05
C VAL A 147 -20.12 11.91 -1.31
N ILE A 148 -19.20 12.85 -1.13
CA ILE A 148 -18.21 13.28 -2.13
C ILE A 148 -16.82 13.36 -1.50
N SER A 149 -15.76 13.42 -2.29
CA SER A 149 -14.41 13.57 -1.73
C SER A 149 -14.22 14.94 -1.07
N ILE A 150 -13.39 15.03 -0.03
CA ILE A 150 -13.04 16.33 0.58
C ILE A 150 -12.40 17.31 -0.42
N SER A 151 -11.65 16.80 -1.39
CA SER A 151 -11.02 17.63 -2.44
C SER A 151 -12.08 18.26 -3.34
N GLU A 152 -13.06 17.48 -3.78
CA GLU A 152 -14.21 17.96 -4.56
C GLU A 152 -15.10 18.92 -3.76
N ALA A 153 -15.25 18.69 -2.45
CA ALA A 153 -15.98 19.59 -1.57
C ALA A 153 -15.26 20.93 -1.34
N LYS A 154 -13.92 20.97 -1.41
CA LYS A 154 -13.14 22.21 -1.31
C LYS A 154 -13.24 23.06 -2.57
N GLU A 155 -13.42 22.44 -3.73
CA GLU A 155 -13.56 23.13 -5.03
C GLU A 155 -14.98 23.68 -5.25
N THR A 156 -15.98 23.10 -4.59
CA THR A 156 -17.38 23.46 -4.76
C THR A 156 -17.85 24.43 -3.66
N SER A 157 -18.31 25.62 -4.05
CA SER A 157 -18.84 26.62 -3.09
C SER A 157 -20.20 26.25 -2.48
N ARG A 158 -20.91 25.30 -3.11
CA ARG A 158 -22.17 24.70 -2.67
C ARG A 158 -22.22 23.27 -3.18
N TRP A 159 -22.64 22.35 -2.33
CA TRP A 159 -22.83 20.95 -2.69
C TRP A 159 -24.32 20.65 -2.78
N SER A 160 -24.71 19.83 -3.75
CA SER A 160 -26.08 19.32 -3.87
C SER A 160 -26.04 17.81 -4.06
N CYS A 161 -26.77 17.09 -3.22
CA CYS A 161 -26.97 15.66 -3.39
C CYS A 161 -27.61 15.38 -4.77
N SER A 162 -27.03 14.43 -5.51
CA SER A 162 -27.55 13.99 -6.82
C SER A 162 -28.96 13.38 -6.76
N ARG A 163 -29.40 12.93 -5.57
CA ARG A 163 -30.72 12.31 -5.37
C ARG A 163 -31.80 13.27 -4.92
N ASN A 164 -31.48 14.37 -4.24
CA ASN A 164 -32.48 15.22 -3.60
C ASN A 164 -32.37 16.73 -3.89
N HIS A 165 -31.43 17.18 -4.73
CA HIS A 165 -31.25 18.59 -5.14
C HIS A 165 -31.21 19.65 -4.00
N HIS A 166 -31.16 19.22 -2.74
CA HIS A 166 -31.02 20.10 -1.60
C HIS A 166 -29.60 20.66 -1.59
N LEU A 167 -29.51 21.99 -1.63
CA LEU A 167 -28.27 22.73 -1.54
C LEU A 167 -27.85 22.81 -0.07
N THR A 168 -26.78 22.12 0.29
CA THR A 168 -26.09 22.35 1.55
C THR A 168 -24.76 23.04 1.28
N LYS A 169 -24.41 24.01 2.11
CA LYS A 169 -23.19 24.79 1.92
C LYS A 169 -21.95 24.05 2.42
N TYR A 170 -22.11 23.00 3.23
CA TYR A 170 -21.03 22.32 3.93
C TYR A 170 -21.41 20.86 4.19
N PRO A 171 -20.43 19.96 4.30
CA PRO A 171 -20.69 18.58 4.64
C PRO A 171 -21.10 18.38 6.10
N LEU A 172 -21.97 17.40 6.33
CA LEU A 172 -22.56 17.06 7.64
C LEU A 172 -22.10 15.71 8.19
N PHE A 173 -21.35 14.95 7.39
CA PHE A 173 -20.65 13.76 7.86
C PHE A 173 -19.25 13.65 7.27
N TRP A 174 -18.40 12.82 7.91
CA TRP A 174 -17.12 12.39 7.35
C TRP A 174 -17.02 10.86 7.31
N VAL A 175 -16.57 10.29 6.19
CA VAL A 175 -16.24 8.85 6.06
C VAL A 175 -14.75 8.72 5.84
N PHE A 176 -14.10 7.88 6.66
CA PHE A 176 -12.70 7.51 6.52
C PHE A 176 -12.63 6.10 5.96
N ASP A 177 -12.38 5.95 4.66
CA ASP A 177 -12.43 4.65 3.98
C ASP A 177 -11.02 4.11 3.65
N LYS A 178 -10.74 2.89 4.12
CA LYS A 178 -9.48 2.15 3.88
C LYS A 178 -9.45 1.43 2.52
N THR A 179 -10.57 1.40 1.79
CA THR A 179 -10.75 0.54 0.59
C THR A 179 -10.25 1.14 -0.73
N LYS A 180 -9.82 2.40 -0.80
CA LYS A 180 -9.32 2.97 -2.08
C LYS A 180 -7.90 2.56 -2.51
N GLU A 181 -7.18 1.75 -1.72
CA GLU A 181 -6.03 1.00 -2.26
C GLU A 181 -6.48 -0.08 -3.28
N GLU A 182 -7.77 -0.44 -3.32
CA GLU A 182 -8.27 -1.55 -4.14
C GLU A 182 -8.59 -1.09 -5.58
N CYS A 183 -8.07 -1.87 -6.53
CA CYS A 183 -8.56 -1.88 -7.91
C CYS A 183 -10.09 -2.13 -7.85
N PRO A 184 -10.91 -1.48 -8.70
CA PRO A 184 -12.35 -1.70 -8.69
C PRO A 184 -12.65 -3.21 -8.68
N PRO A 185 -13.70 -3.68 -7.97
CA PRO A 185 -13.96 -5.12 -7.76
C PRO A 185 -14.16 -5.92 -9.05
N ASP A 186 -14.35 -5.25 -10.18
CA ASP A 186 -14.45 -5.83 -11.52
C ASP A 186 -13.12 -5.81 -12.30
N CYS A 187 -12.01 -5.37 -11.69
CA CYS A 187 -10.72 -5.16 -12.33
C CYS A 187 -10.81 -4.29 -13.61
N THR A 188 -11.74 -3.32 -13.71
CA THR A 188 -11.88 -2.47 -14.90
C THR A 188 -10.61 -1.73 -15.34
N GLY A 189 -9.65 -1.52 -14.44
CA GLY A 189 -8.33 -0.97 -14.75
C GLY A 189 -7.36 -1.96 -15.44
N LEU A 190 -7.66 -3.26 -15.47
CA LEU A 190 -6.94 -4.27 -16.22
C LEU A 190 -7.65 -4.46 -17.57
N HIS A 191 -7.49 -3.50 -18.49
CA HIS A 191 -8.12 -3.56 -19.82
C HIS A 191 -7.77 -4.88 -20.54
N SER A 192 -8.67 -5.39 -21.38
CA SER A 192 -8.47 -6.62 -22.17
C SER A 192 -7.12 -6.65 -22.89
N ASP A 193 -6.64 -5.48 -23.30
CA ASP A 193 -5.39 -5.32 -24.03
C ASP A 193 -4.19 -5.58 -23.11
N ALA A 194 -4.25 -5.13 -21.85
CA ALA A 194 -3.21 -5.39 -20.85
C ALA A 194 -3.02 -6.88 -20.58
N LEU A 195 -4.09 -7.66 -20.65
CA LEU A 195 -4.05 -9.12 -20.49
C LEU A 195 -3.35 -9.83 -21.66
N THR A 196 -3.32 -9.23 -22.84
CA THR A 196 -2.61 -9.81 -24.01
C THR A 196 -1.13 -9.44 -24.04
N MET A 197 -0.70 -8.43 -23.27
CA MET A 197 0.69 -8.02 -23.17
C MET A 197 1.58 -9.11 -22.55
N LEU A 198 2.86 -9.10 -22.95
CA LEU A 198 3.89 -9.89 -22.27
C LEU A 198 4.35 -9.18 -20.99
N PRO A 199 4.51 -9.90 -19.87
CA PRO A 199 5.15 -9.34 -18.68
C PRO A 199 6.58 -8.90 -18.98
N SER A 200 6.99 -7.75 -18.44
CA SER A 200 8.40 -7.31 -18.44
C SER A 200 9.09 -7.83 -17.18
N ASP A 201 10.42 -7.79 -17.12
CA ASP A 201 11.17 -8.16 -15.91
C ASP A 201 10.69 -7.37 -14.67
N LYS A 202 10.36 -6.08 -14.87
CA LYS A 202 9.78 -5.21 -13.83
C LYS A 202 8.42 -5.72 -13.36
N HIS A 203 7.57 -6.16 -14.29
CA HIS A 203 6.30 -6.79 -13.95
C HIS A 203 6.50 -8.06 -13.13
N LEU A 204 7.49 -8.89 -13.47
CA LEU A 204 7.78 -10.13 -12.74
C LEU A 204 8.25 -9.85 -11.30
N VAL A 205 9.15 -8.88 -11.09
CA VAL A 205 9.62 -8.48 -9.76
C VAL A 205 8.47 -7.97 -8.90
N ARG A 206 7.64 -7.09 -9.45
CA ARG A 206 6.47 -6.55 -8.74
C ARG A 206 5.49 -7.66 -8.38
N LEU A 207 5.24 -8.58 -9.31
CA LEU A 207 4.35 -9.70 -9.07
C LEU A 207 4.93 -10.64 -8.00
N ALA A 208 6.24 -10.95 -8.05
CA ALA A 208 6.93 -11.79 -7.07
C ALA A 208 6.76 -11.28 -5.64
N SER A 209 6.76 -9.96 -5.44
CA SER A 209 6.57 -9.34 -4.13
C SER A 209 5.18 -9.57 -3.51
N GLN A 210 4.20 -10.01 -4.29
CA GLN A 210 2.84 -10.26 -3.82
C GLN A 210 2.62 -11.69 -3.30
N PHE A 211 3.60 -12.59 -3.46
CA PHE A 211 3.47 -14.00 -3.09
C PHE A 211 4.48 -14.41 -2.02
N ASP A 212 4.04 -15.29 -1.13
CA ASP A 212 4.97 -16.13 -0.38
C ASP A 212 5.52 -17.26 -1.27
N ILE A 213 6.56 -17.95 -0.79
CA ILE A 213 7.25 -19.01 -1.53
C ILE A 213 6.27 -20.11 -1.98
N ASP A 214 5.35 -20.52 -1.10
CA ASP A 214 4.41 -21.60 -1.37
C ASP A 214 3.38 -21.21 -2.44
N SER A 215 2.81 -20.01 -2.33
CA SER A 215 1.85 -19.48 -3.31
C SER A 215 2.51 -19.29 -4.68
N CYS A 216 3.77 -18.81 -4.69
CA CYS A 216 4.54 -18.72 -5.92
C CYS A 216 4.80 -20.11 -6.51
N LYS A 217 5.23 -21.10 -5.72
CA LYS A 217 5.40 -22.48 -6.19
C LYS A 217 4.14 -23.02 -6.84
N GLN A 218 2.99 -22.86 -6.19
CA GLN A 218 1.70 -23.32 -6.72
C GLN A 218 1.35 -22.63 -8.03
N LEU A 219 1.50 -21.31 -8.10
CA LEU A 219 1.26 -20.54 -9.32
C LEU A 219 2.11 -21.08 -10.48
N ILE A 220 3.41 -21.26 -10.27
CA ILE A 220 4.35 -21.66 -11.33
C ILE A 220 4.07 -23.09 -11.83
N LEU A 221 3.65 -23.99 -10.93
CA LEU A 221 3.18 -25.33 -11.32
C LEU A 221 1.90 -25.26 -12.16
N GLN A 222 0.92 -24.42 -11.78
CA GLN A 222 -0.30 -24.20 -12.58
C GLN A 222 0.00 -23.58 -13.95
N LEU A 223 1.02 -22.73 -14.01
CA LEU A 223 1.51 -22.15 -15.25
C LEU A 223 2.25 -23.17 -16.13
N GLY A 224 2.36 -24.43 -15.72
CA GLY A 224 2.87 -25.55 -16.51
C GLY A 224 4.37 -25.80 -16.36
N LEU A 225 5.05 -25.11 -15.44
CA LEU A 225 6.44 -25.40 -15.15
C LEU A 225 6.56 -26.70 -14.35
N GLN A 226 7.53 -27.54 -14.70
CA GLN A 226 7.76 -28.79 -13.97
C GLN A 226 8.53 -28.57 -12.66
N GLU A 227 8.32 -29.46 -11.68
CA GLU A 227 8.96 -29.39 -10.36
C GLU A 227 10.51 -29.40 -10.43
N ILE A 228 11.10 -29.97 -11.49
CA ILE A 228 12.56 -29.92 -11.70
C ILE A 228 13.08 -28.48 -11.79
N HIS A 229 12.34 -27.57 -12.43
CA HIS A 229 12.72 -26.17 -12.54
C HIS A 229 12.68 -25.50 -11.17
N TRP A 230 11.65 -25.80 -10.36
CA TRP A 230 11.57 -25.33 -8.98
C TRP A 230 12.80 -25.76 -8.18
N LYS A 231 13.17 -27.04 -8.23
CA LYS A 231 14.34 -27.56 -7.52
C LYS A 231 15.63 -26.87 -7.96
N ASN A 232 15.81 -26.64 -9.26
CA ASN A 232 17.00 -25.99 -9.82
C ASN A 232 17.11 -24.52 -9.36
N VAL A 233 16.03 -23.74 -9.49
CA VAL A 233 16.04 -22.33 -9.06
C VAL A 233 16.14 -22.22 -7.55
N ASN A 234 15.45 -23.07 -6.78
CA ASN A 234 15.54 -23.08 -5.33
C ASN A 234 16.94 -23.44 -4.83
N HIS A 235 17.67 -24.31 -5.54
CA HIS A 235 19.06 -24.60 -5.21
C HIS A 235 19.95 -23.34 -5.32
N SER A 236 19.73 -22.53 -6.37
CA SER A 236 20.54 -21.33 -6.64
C SER A 236 20.11 -20.09 -5.86
N TYR A 237 18.83 -19.93 -5.55
CA TYR A 237 18.24 -18.68 -5.01
C TYR A 237 17.39 -18.88 -3.75
N GLY A 238 17.28 -20.09 -3.19
CA GLY A 238 16.39 -20.40 -2.06
C GLY A 238 16.74 -19.74 -0.72
N HIS A 239 17.81 -18.95 -0.67
CA HIS A 239 18.19 -18.16 0.50
C HIS A 239 17.44 -16.83 0.62
N ASP A 240 16.83 -16.34 -0.46
CA ASP A 240 16.02 -15.12 -0.48
C ASP A 240 14.68 -15.37 -1.17
N ALA A 241 13.58 -15.17 -0.44
CA ALA A 241 12.24 -15.50 -0.92
C ALA A 241 11.83 -14.68 -2.16
N LEU A 242 12.15 -13.39 -2.16
CA LEU A 242 11.76 -12.50 -3.25
C LEU A 242 12.56 -12.79 -4.53
N THR A 243 13.86 -13.02 -4.39
CA THR A 243 14.75 -13.44 -5.49
C THR A 243 14.30 -14.78 -6.05
N LEU A 244 14.02 -15.77 -5.19
CA LEU A 244 13.49 -17.07 -5.59
C LEU A 244 12.22 -16.90 -6.43
N ASN A 245 11.23 -16.17 -5.92
CA ASN A 245 9.96 -15.97 -6.61
C ASN A 245 10.14 -15.25 -7.96
N THR A 246 10.99 -14.21 -8.00
CA THR A 246 11.33 -13.48 -9.23
C THR A 246 11.96 -14.43 -10.25
N MET A 247 12.97 -15.20 -9.85
CA MET A 247 13.66 -16.13 -10.75
C MET A 247 12.77 -17.28 -11.21
N MET A 248 11.80 -17.71 -10.40
CA MET A 248 10.79 -18.69 -10.82
C MET A 248 9.86 -18.14 -11.89
N LEU A 249 9.33 -16.93 -11.69
CA LEU A 249 8.49 -16.24 -12.69
C LEU A 249 9.28 -15.98 -13.97
N TYR A 250 10.55 -15.59 -13.86
CA TYR A 250 11.45 -15.41 -14.99
C TYR A 250 11.75 -16.72 -15.73
N THR A 251 12.01 -17.80 -14.99
CA THR A 251 12.19 -19.14 -15.57
C THR A 251 10.94 -19.57 -16.31
N TRP A 252 9.76 -19.36 -15.73
CA TRP A 252 8.49 -19.59 -16.42
C TRP A 252 8.40 -18.77 -17.70
N MET A 253 8.64 -17.47 -17.66
CA MET A 253 8.57 -16.59 -18.82
C MET A 253 9.45 -17.07 -20.00
N ASN A 254 10.61 -17.66 -19.71
CA ASN A 254 11.58 -18.07 -20.72
C ASN A 254 11.56 -19.56 -21.11
N THR A 255 10.92 -20.44 -20.32
CA THR A 255 10.92 -21.89 -20.59
C THR A 255 9.86 -22.28 -21.62
N LYS A 256 10.21 -23.01 -22.69
CA LYS A 256 9.20 -23.56 -23.62
C LYS A 256 8.42 -24.69 -22.94
N ILE A 257 7.12 -24.51 -22.75
CA ILE A 257 6.23 -25.51 -22.14
C ILE A 257 5.45 -26.21 -23.25
N LYS A 258 5.53 -27.54 -23.30
CA LYS A 258 4.87 -28.36 -24.32
C LYS A 258 3.35 -28.20 -24.23
N GLY A 259 2.70 -27.84 -25.34
CA GLY A 259 1.24 -27.69 -25.42
C GLY A 259 0.69 -26.34 -24.94
N GLN A 260 1.55 -25.40 -24.54
CA GLN A 260 1.15 -24.01 -24.32
C GLN A 260 1.52 -23.13 -25.51
N SER A 261 0.79 -22.02 -25.68
CA SER A 261 1.18 -20.95 -26.60
C SER A 261 2.63 -20.55 -26.37
N THR A 262 3.36 -20.28 -27.45
CA THR A 262 4.74 -19.76 -27.37
C THR A 262 4.79 -18.40 -26.70
N THR A 263 3.68 -17.66 -26.70
CA THR A 263 3.58 -16.32 -26.13
C THR A 263 3.00 -16.40 -24.73
N LYS A 264 3.81 -16.06 -23.73
CA LYS A 264 3.38 -15.97 -22.33
C LYS A 264 2.94 -14.55 -22.02
N SER A 265 1.67 -14.42 -21.66
CA SER A 265 0.99 -13.14 -21.48
C SER A 265 0.45 -13.02 -20.05
N PHE A 266 -0.02 -11.83 -19.70
CA PHE A 266 -0.76 -11.62 -18.45
C PHE A 266 -2.04 -12.46 -18.36
N ASN A 267 -2.63 -12.87 -19.48
CA ASN A 267 -3.74 -13.84 -19.51
C ASN A 267 -3.35 -15.19 -18.90
N ASN A 268 -2.12 -15.66 -19.16
CA ASN A 268 -1.62 -16.90 -18.55
C ASN A 268 -1.50 -16.75 -17.03
N LEU A 269 -0.95 -15.61 -16.57
CA LEU A 269 -0.85 -15.29 -15.15
C LEU A 269 -2.24 -15.20 -14.50
N HIS A 270 -3.18 -14.50 -15.13
CA HIS A 270 -4.55 -14.36 -14.64
C HIS A 270 -5.26 -15.72 -14.51
N ALA A 271 -5.12 -16.60 -15.51
CA ALA A 271 -5.66 -17.96 -15.44
C ALA A 271 -4.98 -18.79 -14.34
N GLY A 272 -3.66 -18.69 -14.19
CA GLY A 272 -2.90 -19.38 -13.14
C GLY A 272 -3.31 -18.93 -11.73
N LEU A 273 -3.53 -17.62 -11.54
CA LEU A 273 -4.00 -17.06 -10.27
C LEU A 273 -5.40 -17.58 -9.91
N LYS A 274 -6.32 -17.61 -10.88
CA LYS A 274 -7.65 -18.22 -10.67
C LYS A 274 -7.56 -19.70 -10.31
N ALA A 275 -6.64 -20.45 -10.93
CA ALA A 275 -6.48 -21.87 -10.67
C ALA A 275 -5.97 -22.19 -9.25
N ILE A 276 -5.30 -21.25 -8.59
CA ILE A 276 -4.84 -21.38 -7.20
C ILE A 276 -5.71 -20.61 -6.19
N ASP A 277 -6.87 -20.09 -6.61
CA ASP A 277 -7.75 -19.24 -5.78
C ASP A 277 -7.02 -18.01 -5.19
N ALA A 278 -6.07 -17.45 -5.94
CA ALA A 278 -5.36 -16.23 -5.57
C ALA A 278 -6.09 -14.98 -6.11
N ASP A 279 -5.95 -13.87 -5.37
CA ASP A 279 -6.52 -12.59 -5.75
C ASP A 279 -5.93 -12.09 -7.09
N THR A 280 -6.77 -11.98 -8.11
CA THR A 280 -6.38 -11.50 -9.44
C THR A 280 -6.05 -10.01 -9.48
N HIS A 281 -6.47 -9.22 -8.48
CA HIS A 281 -6.19 -7.78 -8.41
C HIS A 281 -4.70 -7.48 -8.19
N VAL A 282 -3.89 -8.48 -7.82
CA VAL A 282 -2.42 -8.36 -7.81
C VAL A 282 -1.88 -7.95 -9.18
N LEU A 283 -2.54 -8.33 -10.28
CA LEU A 283 -2.16 -7.89 -11.62
C LEU A 283 -2.42 -6.38 -11.81
N CYS A 284 -3.51 -5.82 -11.27
CA CYS A 284 -3.74 -4.37 -11.33
C CYS A 284 -2.58 -3.61 -10.66
N LYS A 285 -2.08 -4.13 -9.54
CA LYS A 285 -0.98 -3.51 -8.78
C LYS A 285 0.34 -3.51 -9.54
N VAL A 286 0.56 -4.50 -10.39
CA VAL A 286 1.77 -4.60 -11.22
C VAL A 286 1.83 -3.48 -12.28
N PHE A 287 0.68 -3.14 -12.88
CA PHE A 287 0.55 -2.09 -13.89
C PHE A 287 0.50 -0.68 -13.33
N ARG A 288 0.14 -0.50 -12.05
CA ARG A 288 0.16 0.83 -11.43
C ARG A 288 1.60 1.33 -11.33
N GLU A 289 1.92 2.36 -12.11
CA GLU A 289 3.05 3.22 -11.82
C GLU A 289 2.63 4.12 -10.66
N TYR A 290 3.20 3.92 -9.47
CA TYR A 290 3.07 4.90 -8.39
C TYR A 290 3.73 6.20 -8.88
N THR A 291 2.91 7.14 -9.33
CA THR A 291 3.30 8.48 -9.83
C THR A 291 2.84 9.60 -8.92
N ASP A 292 2.13 9.32 -7.82
CA ASP A 292 1.69 10.39 -6.93
C ASP A 292 2.81 10.81 -5.98
N PHE A 293 3.48 11.87 -6.40
CA PHE A 293 4.69 12.41 -5.80
C PHE A 293 4.59 13.95 -5.73
N SER A 294 3.35 14.42 -5.54
CA SER A 294 2.95 15.82 -5.51
C SER A 294 3.59 16.64 -4.38
N GLU A 295 4.27 16.01 -3.42
CA GLU A 295 4.89 16.67 -2.26
C GLU A 295 6.40 16.96 -2.40
N PHE A 296 7.05 16.67 -3.54
CA PHE A 296 8.51 16.89 -3.61
C PHE A 296 8.92 18.35 -3.79
N PRO A 297 9.98 18.80 -3.09
CA PRO A 297 10.55 20.11 -3.32
C PRO A 297 11.07 20.21 -4.77
N LYS A 298 10.74 21.32 -5.44
CA LYS A 298 11.03 21.62 -6.86
C LYS A 298 12.53 21.72 -7.23
N VAL A 299 13.46 21.21 -6.42
CA VAL A 299 14.90 21.42 -6.60
C VAL A 299 15.64 20.07 -6.69
N GLY A 300 16.35 19.85 -7.81
CA GLY A 300 17.27 18.73 -8.05
C GLY A 300 16.76 17.35 -8.53
N PRO A 301 15.45 17.07 -8.76
CA PRO A 301 14.99 15.71 -9.08
C PRO A 301 15.47 15.20 -10.45
N GLU A 302 15.81 16.09 -11.38
CA GLU A 302 16.28 15.73 -12.73
C GLU A 302 17.81 15.58 -12.85
N ASP A 303 18.56 15.84 -11.78
CA ASP A 303 20.01 15.75 -11.79
C ASP A 303 20.44 14.29 -11.88
N VAL A 304 21.58 14.05 -12.54
CA VAL A 304 22.21 12.73 -12.58
C VAL A 304 22.97 12.50 -11.27
N PRO A 305 22.79 11.37 -10.58
CA PRO A 305 23.57 11.05 -9.39
C PRO A 305 25.08 11.06 -9.71
N ASN A 306 25.86 11.75 -8.89
CA ASN A 306 27.31 11.77 -9.05
C ASN A 306 27.94 10.41 -8.65
N ASP A 307 29.19 10.17 -9.01
CA ASP A 307 29.83 8.88 -8.74
C ASP A 307 30.06 8.62 -7.25
N GLU A 308 30.26 9.66 -6.44
CA GLU A 308 30.40 9.53 -4.99
C GLU A 308 29.12 8.95 -4.36
N VAL A 309 27.96 9.46 -4.79
CA VAL A 309 26.64 8.96 -4.41
C VAL A 309 26.49 7.49 -4.76
N LEU A 310 26.81 7.10 -6.00
CA LEU A 310 26.66 5.72 -6.47
C LEU A 310 27.66 4.77 -5.83
N ASN A 311 28.86 5.22 -5.49
CA ASN A 311 29.88 4.38 -4.83
C ASN A 311 29.56 4.15 -3.35
N ASN A 312 28.85 5.07 -2.70
CA ASN A 312 28.48 4.93 -1.28
C ASN A 312 27.20 4.09 -1.06
N LEU A 313 26.35 3.99 -2.09
CA LEU A 313 25.09 3.25 -2.04
C LEU A 313 25.26 1.75 -1.74
N PRO A 314 26.14 0.99 -2.41
CA PRO A 314 26.27 -0.45 -2.22
C PRO A 314 26.48 -0.90 -0.76
N GLN A 315 27.12 -0.09 0.09
CA GLN A 315 27.30 -0.41 1.51
C GLN A 315 25.98 -0.46 2.28
N LYS A 316 24.93 0.20 1.77
CA LYS A 316 23.63 0.38 2.42
C LYS A 316 22.53 -0.55 1.88
N LEU A 317 22.72 -1.16 0.71
CA LEU A 317 21.64 -1.78 -0.07
C LEU A 317 21.44 -3.29 0.19
N GLY A 318 22.37 -3.95 0.89
CA GLY A 318 22.26 -5.37 1.24
C GLY A 318 22.03 -6.29 0.03
N ASN A 319 21.19 -7.33 0.18
CA ASN A 319 20.94 -8.37 -0.83
C ASN A 319 19.89 -7.98 -1.89
N CYS A 320 19.60 -6.69 -2.08
CA CYS A 320 18.50 -6.24 -2.93
C CYS A 320 18.90 -5.96 -4.39
N ALA A 321 20.11 -6.36 -4.79
CA ALA A 321 20.73 -6.06 -6.09
C ALA A 321 19.83 -6.39 -7.29
N LEU A 322 19.20 -7.57 -7.30
CA LEU A 322 18.31 -7.99 -8.39
C LEU A 322 17.10 -7.05 -8.54
N HIS A 323 16.36 -6.84 -7.46
CA HIS A 323 15.15 -6.03 -7.49
C HIS A 323 15.44 -4.56 -7.79
N LEU A 324 16.55 -4.05 -7.24
CA LEU A 324 17.05 -2.71 -7.52
C LEU A 324 17.37 -2.56 -9.01
N GLY A 325 18.18 -3.45 -9.59
CA GLY A 325 18.56 -3.38 -10.99
C GLY A 325 17.36 -3.43 -11.93
N VAL A 326 16.40 -4.32 -11.65
CA VAL A 326 15.18 -4.45 -12.47
C VAL A 326 14.31 -3.20 -12.38
N GLU A 327 14.06 -2.65 -11.19
CA GLU A 327 13.27 -1.41 -11.05
C GLU A 327 13.98 -0.18 -11.64
N LEU A 328 15.32 -0.19 -11.69
CA LEU A 328 16.13 0.81 -12.40
C LEU A 328 16.08 0.68 -13.93
N GLY A 329 15.56 -0.44 -14.45
CA GLY A 329 15.37 -0.69 -15.89
C GLY A 329 16.41 -1.63 -16.51
N LEU A 330 17.25 -2.30 -15.73
CA LEU A 330 18.13 -3.34 -16.23
C LEU A 330 17.38 -4.66 -16.40
N SER A 331 17.76 -5.45 -17.40
CA SER A 331 17.22 -6.79 -17.57
C SER A 331 17.80 -7.76 -16.53
N ILE A 332 17.03 -8.78 -16.17
CA ILE A 332 17.45 -9.86 -15.26
C ILE A 332 18.73 -10.53 -15.78
N ASN A 333 18.85 -10.73 -17.09
CA ASN A 333 20.07 -11.28 -17.71
C ASN A 333 21.31 -10.40 -17.48
N SER A 334 21.18 -9.07 -17.61
CA SER A 334 22.29 -8.15 -17.38
C SER A 334 22.78 -8.21 -15.92
N ILE A 335 21.85 -8.40 -14.99
CA ILE A 335 22.12 -8.50 -13.56
C ILE A 335 22.74 -9.86 -13.20
N GLU A 336 22.26 -10.96 -13.78
CA GLU A 336 22.86 -12.28 -13.59
C GLU A 336 24.28 -12.36 -14.15
N GLN A 337 24.58 -11.62 -15.24
CA GLN A 337 25.96 -11.46 -15.71
C GLN A 337 26.81 -10.74 -14.66
N THR A 338 26.32 -9.65 -14.06
CA THR A 338 27.02 -8.95 -12.95
C THR A 338 27.29 -9.89 -11.77
N LYS A 339 26.37 -10.78 -11.43
CA LYS A 339 26.55 -11.78 -10.36
C LYS A 339 27.66 -12.79 -10.68
N THR A 340 27.86 -13.08 -11.96
CA THR A 340 28.93 -13.96 -12.45
C THR A 340 30.28 -13.24 -12.45
N ASP A 341 30.30 -11.97 -12.87
CA ASP A 341 31.50 -11.15 -12.99
C ASP A 341 32.06 -10.73 -11.62
N HIS A 342 31.20 -10.62 -10.60
CA HIS A 342 31.55 -10.12 -9.28
C HIS A 342 31.13 -11.07 -8.17
N GLN A 343 32.09 -11.56 -7.37
CA GLN A 343 31.80 -12.46 -6.25
C GLN A 343 31.17 -11.76 -5.04
N LYS A 344 31.52 -10.48 -4.81
CA LYS A 344 31.05 -9.72 -3.65
C LYS A 344 29.78 -8.93 -3.99
N MET A 345 28.77 -9.00 -3.11
CA MET A 345 27.49 -8.29 -3.27
C MET A 345 27.65 -6.77 -3.39
N TYR A 346 28.65 -6.21 -2.71
CA TYR A 346 29.01 -4.81 -2.84
C TYR A 346 29.39 -4.46 -4.29
N ASP A 347 30.29 -5.24 -4.89
CA ASP A 347 30.77 -5.02 -6.26
C ASP A 347 29.63 -5.24 -7.27
N GLN A 348 28.77 -6.23 -7.04
CA GLN A 348 27.58 -6.47 -7.85
C GLN A 348 26.64 -5.25 -7.86
N THR A 349 26.35 -4.70 -6.69
CA THR A 349 25.46 -3.54 -6.56
C THR A 349 26.08 -2.28 -7.19
N ALA A 350 27.40 -2.09 -7.02
CA ALA A 350 28.11 -0.99 -7.65
C ALA A 350 28.07 -1.08 -9.18
N ASP A 351 28.26 -2.27 -9.74
CA ASP A 351 28.20 -2.50 -11.18
C ASP A 351 26.78 -2.30 -11.73
N ILE A 352 25.74 -2.74 -11.02
CA ILE A 352 24.34 -2.47 -11.36
C ILE A 352 24.06 -0.96 -11.44
N LEU A 353 24.49 -0.19 -10.44
CA LEU A 353 24.30 1.26 -10.43
C LEU A 353 25.06 1.95 -11.57
N ARG A 354 26.27 1.47 -11.90
CA ARG A 354 27.05 1.95 -13.04
C ARG A 354 26.37 1.64 -14.37
N LYS A 355 25.88 0.42 -14.55
CA LYS A 355 25.11 0.00 -15.74
C LYS A 355 23.86 0.86 -15.90
N TRP A 356 23.12 1.11 -14.82
CA TRP A 356 21.96 1.99 -14.83
C TRP A 356 22.32 3.44 -15.22
N LYS A 357 23.39 4.01 -14.66
CA LYS A 357 23.86 5.37 -15.01
C LYS A 357 24.20 5.51 -16.50
N ASN A 358 24.57 4.41 -17.15
CA ASN A 358 24.96 4.38 -18.56
C ASN A 358 23.84 3.92 -19.50
N LEU A 359 22.62 3.71 -19.01
CA LEU A 359 21.48 3.38 -19.87
C LEU A 359 21.14 4.57 -20.77
N THR A 360 21.09 4.32 -22.08
CA THR A 360 20.78 5.35 -23.10
C THR A 360 19.30 5.61 -23.27
N GLU A 361 18.45 4.66 -22.86
CA GLU A 361 16.99 4.71 -23.08
C GLU A 361 16.27 5.66 -22.10
N GLU A 362 16.83 5.88 -20.91
CA GLU A 362 16.19 6.68 -19.87
C GLU A 362 17.23 7.44 -19.05
N LYS A 363 17.01 8.74 -18.84
CA LYS A 363 17.92 9.59 -18.06
C LYS A 363 17.97 9.09 -16.61
N PRO A 364 19.15 8.72 -16.07
CA PRO A 364 19.29 8.23 -14.71
C PRO A 364 19.26 9.40 -13.73
N THR A 365 18.09 9.71 -13.18
CA THR A 365 17.93 10.85 -12.28
C THR A 365 17.98 10.46 -10.81
N VAL A 366 18.35 11.40 -9.94
CA VAL A 366 18.28 11.25 -8.48
C VAL A 366 16.86 10.91 -8.05
N PHE A 367 15.86 11.51 -8.69
CA PHE A 367 14.46 11.17 -8.45
C PHE A 367 14.13 9.71 -8.76
N LYS A 368 14.55 9.21 -9.93
CA LYS A 368 14.32 7.81 -10.30
C LYS A 368 14.98 6.86 -9.29
N LEU A 369 16.23 7.14 -8.92
CA LEU A 369 16.96 6.37 -7.92
C LEU A 369 16.22 6.36 -6.58
N MET A 370 15.77 7.52 -6.10
CA MET A 370 14.97 7.64 -4.89
C MET A 370 13.70 6.80 -4.93
N VAL A 371 12.91 6.94 -6.00
CA VAL A 371 11.66 6.19 -6.18
C VAL A 371 11.92 4.69 -6.18
N VAL A 372 12.97 4.24 -6.85
CA VAL A 372 13.33 2.82 -6.87
C VAL A 372 13.77 2.34 -5.49
N LEU A 373 14.65 3.07 -4.81
CA LEU A 373 15.09 2.75 -3.45
C LEU A 373 13.91 2.62 -2.48
N GLU A 374 12.89 3.46 -2.64
CA GLU A 374 11.67 3.38 -1.85
C GLU A 374 10.87 2.11 -2.14
N ARG A 375 10.72 1.77 -3.43
CA ARG A 375 10.02 0.55 -3.86
C ARG A 375 10.67 -0.74 -3.37
N VAL A 376 12.00 -0.76 -3.27
CA VAL A 376 12.73 -1.91 -2.74
C VAL A 376 12.93 -1.85 -1.22
N HIS A 377 12.23 -0.94 -0.53
CA HIS A 377 12.24 -0.79 0.93
C HIS A 377 13.60 -0.43 1.53
N LEU A 378 14.39 0.38 0.82
CA LEU A 378 15.72 0.84 1.23
C LEU A 378 15.73 2.31 1.70
N GLY A 379 14.56 2.94 1.84
CA GLY A 379 14.40 4.29 2.39
C GLY A 379 14.93 5.38 1.45
N GLY A 380 14.38 5.44 0.25
CA GLY A 380 14.82 6.34 -0.82
C GLY A 380 14.73 7.81 -0.42
N PHE A 381 13.67 8.18 0.30
CA PHE A 381 13.49 9.55 0.78
C PHE A 381 14.56 9.97 1.78
N GLN A 382 14.85 9.09 2.76
CA GLN A 382 15.91 9.33 3.73
C GLN A 382 17.28 9.46 3.04
N PHE A 383 17.52 8.66 2.00
CA PHE A 383 18.73 8.72 1.20
C PHE A 383 18.92 10.08 0.51
N VAL A 384 17.89 10.60 -0.17
CA VAL A 384 17.96 11.93 -0.80
C VAL A 384 18.15 13.02 0.25
N LYS A 385 17.41 12.93 1.37
CA LYS A 385 17.53 13.90 2.47
C LYS A 385 18.94 13.93 3.06
N ASP A 386 19.55 12.77 3.29
CA ASP A 386 20.89 12.70 3.88
C ASP A 386 22.00 13.18 2.97
N MET A 387 21.84 13.05 1.66
CA MET A 387 22.91 13.38 0.71
C MET A 387 22.75 14.71 0.00
N TYR A 388 21.52 15.18 -0.21
CA TYR A 388 21.25 16.38 -1.00
C TYR A 388 20.70 17.54 -0.16
N LEU A 389 20.06 17.27 0.99
CA LEU A 389 19.45 18.31 1.84
C LEU A 389 20.26 18.66 3.10
N ARG A 390 21.44 18.05 3.31
CA ARG A 390 22.36 18.39 4.42
C ARG A 390 23.31 19.56 4.11
N LYS A 391 22.98 20.43 3.16
CA LYS A 391 23.75 21.65 2.88
C LYS A 391 23.20 22.83 3.67
#